data_AF-A0AAW8JNW3-F1
#
_entry.id   AF-A0AAW8JNW3-F1
#
_cell.length_a   1.000
_cell.length_b   1.000
_cell.length_c   1.000
_cell.angle_alpha   90.00
_cell.angle_beta   90.00
_cell.angle_gamma   90.00
#
_symmetry.space_group_name_H-M   'P 1'
#
loop_
_entity.id
_entity.type
_entity.pdbx_description
1 polymer ?
#
loop_
_entity_poly.entity_id
_entity_poly.type
_entity_poly.pdbx_seq_one_letter_code
_entity_poly.pdbx_strand_id
1 'polypeptide(L)'
;MKTKVIFSSLLCLMMAQNLFAELPQRNNLSPQLKASLSDKILSKDEIIQGADRSQNIYFTCLSETSESIKKQFPNANKDMLINITNATCENPEDLFNVYNILLASSSMNKPMSEKQASVFIENAYKKNGREKTNEAVRAKVLKDLRIIE
;
A
#
# COMPACT_ATOMS: atom_id res chain seq x y z
N MET A 1 18.87 -61.77 -18.15
CA MET A 1 19.13 -60.40 -18.62
C MET A 1 17.81 -59.66 -18.80
N LYS A 2 17.78 -58.36 -18.47
CA LYS A 2 16.67 -57.38 -18.54
C LYS A 2 15.85 -57.19 -17.27
N THR A 3 16.52 -56.54 -16.31
CA THR A 3 15.94 -55.68 -15.27
C THR A 3 15.04 -54.62 -15.93
N LYS A 4 13.75 -54.56 -15.58
CA LYS A 4 12.87 -53.45 -15.99
C LYS A 4 13.14 -52.26 -15.08
N VAL A 5 13.59 -51.19 -15.71
CA VAL A 5 13.86 -49.88 -15.13
C VAL A 5 12.55 -49.28 -14.62
N ILE A 6 12.42 -49.11 -13.31
CA ILE A 6 11.48 -48.16 -12.70
C ILE A 6 12.29 -46.88 -12.54
N PHE A 7 12.13 -45.91 -13.44
CA PHE A 7 12.64 -44.58 -13.21
C PHE A 7 11.73 -43.52 -13.83
N SER A 8 11.47 -42.51 -12.99
CA SER A 8 11.08 -41.16 -13.34
C SER A 8 9.60 -40.91 -13.68
N SER A 9 8.78 -40.89 -12.63
CA SER A 9 7.61 -39.98 -12.58
C SER A 9 7.55 -39.17 -11.29
N LEU A 10 8.67 -39.04 -10.57
CA LEU A 10 8.74 -38.30 -9.29
C LEU A 10 9.50 -36.97 -9.40
N LEU A 11 9.52 -36.34 -10.58
CA LEU A 11 10.19 -35.05 -10.79
C LEU A 11 9.25 -34.03 -11.46
N CYS A 12 8.04 -33.86 -10.92
CA CYS A 12 7.16 -32.76 -11.33
C CYS A 12 6.29 -32.18 -10.20
N LEU A 13 6.71 -32.34 -8.94
CA LEU A 13 5.98 -31.79 -7.78
C LEU A 13 6.80 -30.83 -6.90
N MET A 14 8.06 -30.57 -7.24
CA MET A 14 8.94 -29.70 -6.44
C MET A 14 8.91 -28.21 -6.86
N MET A 15 8.18 -27.82 -7.91
CA MET A 15 8.14 -26.43 -8.39
C MET A 15 6.87 -25.64 -8.00
N ALA A 16 5.96 -26.22 -7.22
CA ALA A 16 4.75 -25.52 -6.78
C ALA A 16 4.90 -24.78 -5.44
N GLN A 17 6.05 -24.86 -4.76
CA GLN A 17 6.20 -24.31 -3.40
C GLN A 17 6.71 -22.86 -3.34
N ASN A 18 7.01 -22.21 -4.47
CA ASN A 18 7.54 -20.84 -4.49
C ASN A 18 6.58 -19.79 -5.08
N LEU A 19 5.29 -20.09 -5.18
CA LEU A 19 4.28 -19.09 -5.61
C LEU A 19 3.92 -18.07 -4.52
N PHE A 20 4.44 -18.24 -3.31
CA PHE A 20 4.51 -17.20 -2.28
C PHE A 20 5.98 -16.78 -2.08
N ALA A 21 6.66 -16.39 -3.15
CA ALA A 21 7.78 -15.47 -2.95
C ALA A 21 7.21 -14.26 -2.21
N GLU A 22 7.68 -14.00 -0.99
CA GLU A 22 7.37 -12.75 -0.28
C GLU A 22 7.59 -11.62 -1.30
N LEU A 23 6.51 -10.93 -1.67
CA LEU A 23 6.59 -9.78 -2.55
C LEU A 23 7.68 -8.87 -1.98
N PRO A 24 8.65 -8.40 -2.78
CA PRO A 24 9.76 -7.62 -2.27
C PRO A 24 9.19 -6.48 -1.42
N GLN A 25 9.60 -6.41 -0.15
CA GLN A 25 9.12 -5.39 0.77
C GLN A 25 9.39 -4.02 0.15
N ARG A 26 8.33 -3.34 -0.32
CA ARG A 26 8.44 -2.01 -0.90
C ARG A 26 8.60 -1.01 0.23
N ASN A 27 9.86 -0.81 0.61
CA ASN A 27 10.23 0.04 1.74
C ASN A 27 10.47 1.50 1.35
N ASN A 28 10.21 1.86 0.09
CA ASN A 28 10.34 3.20 -0.43
C ASN A 28 9.06 3.60 -1.16
N LEU A 29 8.79 4.91 -1.20
CA LEU A 29 7.73 5.45 -2.05
C LEU A 29 8.07 5.22 -3.52
N SER A 30 7.05 5.14 -4.37
CA SER A 30 7.28 5.01 -5.81
C SER A 30 8.07 6.21 -6.37
N PRO A 31 8.97 5.99 -7.35
CA PRO A 31 9.74 7.08 -7.96
C PRO A 31 8.86 8.21 -8.52
N GLN A 32 7.71 7.85 -9.08
CA GLN A 32 6.76 8.81 -9.65
C GLN A 32 6.17 9.72 -8.57
N LEU A 33 5.75 9.16 -7.43
CA LEU A 33 5.28 9.96 -6.30
C LEU A 33 6.38 10.89 -5.81
N LYS A 34 7.59 10.36 -5.57
CA LYS A 34 8.75 11.14 -5.10
C LYS A 34 9.09 12.31 -6.02
N ALA A 35 8.99 12.12 -7.33
CA ALA A 35 9.23 13.17 -8.32
C ALA A 35 8.17 14.28 -8.28
N SER A 36 6.95 13.97 -7.85
CA SER A 36 5.85 14.94 -7.75
C SER A 36 5.85 15.77 -6.45
N LEU A 37 6.58 15.32 -5.41
CA LEU A 37 6.60 15.99 -4.11
C LEU A 37 7.42 17.29 -4.15
N SER A 38 6.91 18.33 -3.51
CA SER A 38 7.58 19.62 -3.37
C SER A 38 8.62 19.64 -2.24
N ASP A 39 9.69 20.39 -2.44
CA ASP A 39 10.63 20.81 -1.38
C ASP A 39 10.21 22.11 -0.69
N LYS A 40 9.17 22.80 -1.19
CA LYS A 40 8.59 23.98 -0.57
C LYS A 40 7.99 23.64 0.79
N ILE A 41 8.26 24.48 1.78
CA ILE A 41 7.50 24.48 3.04
C ILE A 41 6.09 25.00 2.75
N LEU A 42 5.10 24.13 2.96
CA LEU A 42 3.70 24.46 2.70
C LEU A 42 3.11 25.27 3.85
N SER A 43 2.23 26.20 3.51
CA SER A 43 1.37 26.88 4.48
C SER A 43 0.31 25.91 5.05
N LYS A 44 -0.32 26.29 6.16
CA LYS A 44 -1.37 25.48 6.78
C LYS A 44 -2.53 25.21 5.82
N ASP A 45 -2.94 26.20 5.03
CA ASP A 45 -4.04 26.06 4.10
C ASP A 45 -3.69 25.13 2.93
N GLU A 46 -2.46 25.23 2.41
CA GLU A 46 -1.95 24.28 1.40
C GLU A 46 -1.92 22.84 1.93
N ILE A 47 -1.52 22.65 3.19
CA ILE A 47 -1.51 21.34 3.84
C ILE A 47 -2.94 20.79 3.97
N ILE A 48 -3.91 21.60 4.41
CA ILE A 48 -5.31 21.17 4.56
C ILE A 48 -5.89 20.77 3.20
N GLN A 49 -5.72 21.61 2.17
CA GLN A 49 -6.23 21.32 0.83
C GLN A 49 -5.62 20.05 0.23
N GLY A 50 -4.31 19.86 0.41
CA GLY A 50 -3.64 18.66 -0.07
C GLY A 50 -4.01 17.40 0.74
N ALA A 51 -4.29 17.54 2.04
CA ALA A 51 -4.82 16.46 2.86
C ALA A 51 -6.22 16.03 2.41
N ASP A 52 -7.12 16.98 2.18
CA ASP A 52 -8.47 16.69 1.67
C ASP A 52 -8.40 16.00 0.29
N ARG A 53 -7.56 16.52 -0.60
CA ARG A 53 -7.36 15.95 -1.93
C ARG A 53 -6.80 14.54 -1.87
N SER A 54 -5.74 14.32 -1.10
CA SER A 54 -5.08 13.00 -1.00
C SER A 54 -5.99 11.96 -0.34
N GLN A 55 -6.76 12.35 0.68
CA GLN A 55 -7.79 11.51 1.27
C GLN A 55 -8.84 11.10 0.23
N ASN A 56 -9.37 12.05 -0.53
CA ASN A 56 -10.38 11.75 -1.55
C ASN A 56 -9.83 10.79 -2.62
N ILE A 57 -8.60 11.02 -3.10
CA ILE A 57 -7.95 10.12 -4.07
C ILE A 57 -7.79 8.71 -3.50
N TYR A 58 -7.32 8.60 -2.25
CA TYR A 58 -7.12 7.30 -1.63
C TYR A 58 -8.44 6.56 -1.42
N PHE A 59 -9.45 7.24 -0.87
CA PHE A 59 -10.74 6.62 -0.56
C PHE A 59 -11.47 6.21 -1.84
N THR A 60 -11.43 7.06 -2.87
CA THR A 60 -11.98 6.73 -4.19
C THR A 60 -11.29 5.50 -4.78
N CYS A 61 -9.95 5.44 -4.73
CA CYS A 61 -9.21 4.27 -5.19
C CYS A 61 -9.66 2.98 -4.49
N LEU A 62 -9.76 3.01 -3.16
CA LEU A 62 -10.18 1.86 -2.37
C LEU A 62 -11.59 1.41 -2.74
N SER A 63 -12.55 2.35 -2.78
CA SER A 63 -13.95 2.06 -3.09
C SER A 63 -14.09 1.50 -4.51
N GLU A 64 -13.60 2.20 -5.53
CA GLU A 64 -13.74 1.77 -6.93
C GLU A 64 -13.03 0.44 -7.20
N THR A 65 -11.82 0.26 -6.65
CA THR A 65 -11.08 -1.00 -6.80
C THR A 65 -11.84 -2.15 -6.12
N SER A 66 -12.33 -1.94 -4.90
CA SER A 66 -13.07 -2.98 -4.17
C SER A 66 -14.37 -3.38 -4.89
N GLU A 67 -15.10 -2.41 -5.45
CA GLU A 67 -16.30 -2.66 -6.23
C GLU A 67 -15.99 -3.41 -7.53
N SER A 68 -14.93 -3.00 -8.22
CA SER A 68 -14.48 -3.65 -9.45
C SER A 68 -14.10 -5.11 -9.21
N ILE A 69 -13.37 -5.40 -8.12
CA ILE A 69 -13.02 -6.77 -7.72
C ILE A 69 -14.29 -7.57 -7.43
N LYS A 70 -15.25 -7.03 -6.65
CA LYS A 70 -16.51 -7.73 -6.34
C LYS A 70 -17.33 -8.03 -7.59
N LYS A 71 -17.32 -7.15 -8.58
CA LYS A 71 -18.01 -7.36 -9.87
C LYS A 71 -17.35 -8.45 -10.71
N GLN A 72 -16.02 -8.45 -10.79
CA GLN A 72 -15.25 -9.42 -11.59
C GLN A 72 -15.13 -10.79 -10.92
N PHE A 73 -15.06 -10.81 -9.58
CA PHE A 73 -14.88 -11.99 -8.75
C PHE A 73 -15.91 -11.99 -7.62
N PRO A 74 -17.18 -12.36 -7.89
CA PRO A 74 -18.25 -12.34 -6.87
C PRO A 74 -17.98 -13.23 -5.65
N ASN A 75 -17.12 -14.23 -5.81
CA ASN A 75 -16.72 -15.17 -4.74
C ASN A 75 -15.35 -14.82 -4.13
N ALA A 76 -14.80 -13.63 -4.38
CA ALA A 76 -13.55 -13.19 -3.76
C ALA A 76 -13.72 -13.17 -2.24
N ASN A 77 -12.83 -13.87 -1.54
CA ASN A 77 -12.81 -13.84 -0.08
C ASN A 77 -12.24 -12.50 0.42
N LYS A 78 -12.43 -12.22 1.72
CA LYS A 78 -12.00 -10.96 2.37
C LYS A 78 -10.51 -10.68 2.15
N ASP A 79 -9.67 -11.69 2.28
CA ASP A 79 -8.21 -11.54 2.15
C ASP A 79 -7.79 -11.17 0.73
N MET A 80 -8.39 -11.81 -0.29
CA MET A 80 -8.16 -11.47 -1.69
C MET A 80 -8.58 -10.02 -1.98
N LEU A 81 -9.76 -9.62 -1.49
CA LEU A 81 -10.26 -8.25 -1.67
C LEU A 81 -9.30 -7.23 -1.05
N ILE A 82 -8.87 -7.45 0.20
CA ILE A 82 -7.95 -6.57 0.91
C ILE A 82 -6.61 -6.50 0.17
N ASN A 83 -6.02 -7.66 -0.17
CA ASN A 83 -4.69 -7.71 -0.78
C ASN A 83 -4.64 -6.98 -2.12
N ILE A 84 -5.60 -7.22 -3.01
CA ILE A 84 -5.64 -6.55 -4.31
C ILE A 84 -5.92 -5.06 -4.15
N THR A 85 -6.91 -4.70 -3.32
CA THR A 85 -7.26 -3.28 -3.09
C THR A 85 -6.06 -2.50 -2.55
N ASN A 86 -5.35 -3.06 -1.57
CA ASN A 86 -4.17 -2.42 -0.98
C ASN A 86 -3.02 -2.28 -1.99
N ALA A 87 -2.74 -3.33 -2.75
CA ALA A 87 -1.67 -3.32 -3.75
C ALA A 87 -1.96 -2.31 -4.88
N THR A 88 -3.21 -2.19 -5.32
CA THR A 88 -3.62 -1.22 -6.34
C THR A 88 -3.56 0.22 -5.83
N CYS A 89 -3.92 0.45 -4.56
CA CYS A 89 -4.00 1.78 -3.97
C CYS A 89 -2.76 2.20 -3.18
N GLU A 90 -1.61 1.55 -3.42
CA GLU A 90 -0.33 1.82 -2.73
C GLU A 90 0.12 3.28 -2.86
N ASN A 91 0.13 3.82 -4.08
CA ASN A 91 0.55 5.20 -4.33
C ASN A 91 -0.40 6.25 -3.72
N PRO A 92 -1.73 6.13 -3.89
CA PRO A 92 -2.69 6.96 -3.17
C PRO A 92 -2.52 6.92 -1.64
N GLU A 93 -2.29 5.73 -1.05
CA GLU A 93 -2.05 5.58 0.39
C GLU A 93 -0.78 6.32 0.84
N ASP A 94 0.30 6.21 0.07
CA ASP A 94 1.55 6.90 0.38
C ASP A 94 1.40 8.43 0.33
N LEU A 95 0.68 8.97 -0.66
CA LEU A 95 0.38 10.40 -0.73
C LEU A 95 -0.50 10.86 0.44
N PHE A 96 -1.53 10.08 0.78
CA PHE A 96 -2.36 10.32 1.96
C PHE A 96 -1.52 10.35 3.25
N ASN A 97 -0.58 9.43 3.40
CA ASN A 97 0.33 9.39 4.54
C ASN A 97 1.29 10.59 4.59
N VAL A 98 1.78 11.08 3.44
CA VAL A 98 2.58 12.30 3.36
C VAL A 98 1.81 13.48 3.98
N TYR A 99 0.55 13.65 3.59
CA TYR A 99 -0.26 14.75 4.10
C TYR A 99 -0.69 14.58 5.56
N ASN A 100 -0.88 13.36 6.04
CA ASN A 100 -1.10 13.11 7.47
C ASN A 100 0.11 13.53 8.32
N ILE A 101 1.33 13.29 7.84
CA ILE A 101 2.55 13.79 8.51
C ILE A 101 2.63 15.31 8.47
N LEU A 102 2.30 15.93 7.34
CA LEU A 102 2.28 17.39 7.22
C LEU A 102 1.26 18.04 8.16
N LEU A 103 0.07 17.45 8.31
CA LEU A 103 -0.93 17.89 9.28
C LEU A 103 -0.40 17.80 10.72
N ALA A 104 0.21 16.67 11.09
CA ALA A 104 0.81 16.49 12.41
C ALA A 104 1.95 17.51 12.65
N SER A 105 2.84 17.66 11.67
CA SER A 105 3.92 18.65 11.65
C SER A 105 3.41 20.08 11.87
N SER A 106 2.35 20.47 11.14
CA SER A 106 1.72 21.77 11.28
C SER A 106 1.16 21.98 12.69
N SER A 107 0.46 20.97 13.24
CA SER A 107 -0.09 21.03 14.61
C SER A 107 0.99 21.16 15.70
N MET A 108 2.19 20.64 15.42
CA MET A 108 3.34 20.71 16.32
C MET A 108 4.21 21.97 16.10
N ASN A 109 3.82 22.88 15.21
CA ASN A 109 4.62 24.04 14.79
C ASN A 109 6.03 23.65 14.30
N LYS A 110 6.14 22.51 13.61
CA LYS A 110 7.41 22.00 13.03
C LYS A 110 7.28 21.95 11.51
N PRO A 111 7.21 23.09 10.81
CA PRO A 111 6.92 23.13 9.38
C PRO A 111 7.91 22.27 8.57
N MET A 112 7.40 21.51 7.61
CA MET A 112 8.21 20.67 6.72
C MET A 112 7.61 20.62 5.31
N SER A 113 8.42 20.23 4.34
CA SER A 113 7.99 20.00 2.96
C SER A 113 7.48 18.57 2.75
N GLU A 114 6.78 18.34 1.65
CA GLU A 114 6.34 16.98 1.25
C GLU A 114 7.53 16.03 1.11
N LYS A 115 8.65 16.49 0.55
CA LYS A 115 9.89 15.68 0.49
C LYS A 115 10.41 15.32 1.87
N GLN A 116 10.40 16.24 2.83
CA GLN A 116 10.82 15.93 4.20
C GLN A 116 9.86 14.92 4.86
N ALA A 117 8.55 15.09 4.70
CA ALA A 117 7.55 14.14 5.17
C ALA A 117 7.74 12.74 4.57
N SER A 118 8.07 12.65 3.27
CA SER A 118 8.36 11.37 2.61
C SER A 118 9.54 10.63 3.23
N VAL A 119 10.60 11.34 3.65
CA VAL A 119 11.75 10.73 4.33
C VAL A 119 11.34 10.13 5.67
N PHE A 120 10.45 10.78 6.42
CA PHE A 120 9.91 10.22 7.67
C PHE A 120 9.16 8.91 7.40
N ILE A 121 8.34 8.84 6.35
CA ILE A 121 7.61 7.64 5.96
C ILE A 121 8.56 6.52 5.55
N GLU A 122 9.51 6.80 4.66
CA GLU A 122 10.47 5.79 4.18
C GLU A 122 11.33 5.24 5.32
N ASN A 123 11.66 6.06 6.33
CA ASN A 123 12.36 5.58 7.53
C ASN A 123 11.49 4.63 8.37
N ALA A 124 10.18 4.90 8.48
CA ALA A 124 9.24 3.98 9.14
C ALA A 124 9.09 2.67 8.34
N TYR A 125 8.98 2.76 7.01
CA TYR A 125 8.87 1.61 6.12
C TYR A 125 10.13 0.74 6.18
N LYS A 126 11.34 1.33 6.17
CA LYS A 126 12.59 0.59 6.35
C LYS A 126 12.67 -0.13 7.69
N LYS A 127 12.10 0.45 8.75
CA LYS A 127 12.14 -0.12 10.10
C LYS A 127 11.13 -1.25 10.31
N ASN A 128 9.90 -1.07 9.83
CA ASN A 128 8.77 -1.94 10.19
C ASN A 128 8.19 -2.72 9.00
N GLY A 129 8.55 -2.36 7.77
CA GLY A 129 7.84 -2.71 6.56
C GLY A 129 6.67 -1.77 6.30
N ARG A 130 6.42 -1.46 5.02
CA ARG A 130 5.31 -0.60 4.58
C ARG A 130 3.95 -1.10 5.05
N GLU A 131 3.68 -2.38 4.81
CA GLU A 131 2.39 -3.00 5.15
C GLU A 131 2.07 -2.88 6.64
N LYS A 132 3.04 -3.18 7.50
CA LYS A 132 2.89 -3.07 8.95
C LYS A 132 2.80 -1.62 9.43
N THR A 133 3.51 -0.69 8.76
CA THR A 133 3.46 0.74 9.11
C THR A 133 2.06 1.31 8.90
N ASN A 134 1.38 0.88 7.85
CA ASN A 134 0.08 1.44 7.45
C ASN A 134 -1.12 0.64 7.97
N GLU A 135 -0.90 -0.59 8.47
CA GLU A 135 -1.94 -1.56 8.84
C GLU A 135 -3.10 -0.95 9.64
N ALA A 136 -2.81 -0.24 10.73
CA ALA A 136 -3.84 0.29 11.62
C ALA A 136 -4.69 1.39 10.95
N VAL A 137 -4.05 2.32 10.23
CA VAL A 137 -4.75 3.40 9.52
C VAL A 137 -5.58 2.81 8.39
N ARG A 138 -4.99 1.89 7.63
CA ARG A 138 -5.66 1.20 6.52
C ARG A 138 -6.86 0.40 6.99
N ALA A 139 -6.73 -0.38 8.06
CA ALA A 139 -7.83 -1.16 8.63
C ALA A 139 -8.98 -0.25 9.06
N LYS A 140 -8.68 0.92 9.64
CA LYS A 140 -9.69 1.92 9.98
C LYS A 140 -10.40 2.44 8.73
N VAL A 141 -9.66 2.87 7.71
CA VAL A 141 -10.23 3.40 6.47
C VAL A 141 -11.09 2.36 5.75
N LEU A 142 -10.63 1.12 5.64
CA LEU A 142 -11.40 0.04 5.01
C LEU A 142 -12.71 -0.24 5.75
N LYS A 143 -12.73 -0.12 7.08
CA LYS A 143 -13.96 -0.23 7.90
C LYS A 143 -14.89 0.97 7.69
N ASP A 144 -14.34 2.18 7.71
CA ASP A 144 -15.10 3.41 7.49
C ASP A 144 -15.79 3.40 6.11
N LEU A 145 -15.13 2.82 5.11
CA LEU A 145 -15.67 2.61 3.76
C LEU A 145 -16.56 1.36 3.61
N ARG A 146 -16.78 0.58 4.68
CA ARG A 146 -17.55 -0.68 4.68
C ARG A 146 -17.04 -1.69 3.64
N ILE A 147 -15.75 -1.65 3.33
CA ILE A 147 -15.10 -2.66 2.49
C ILE A 147 -14.86 -3.93 3.31
N ILE A 148 -14.60 -3.74 4.60
CA ILE A 148 -14.46 -4.81 5.60
C ILE A 148 -15.35 -4.52 6.81
N GLU A 149 -15.76 -5.59 7.50
CA GLU A 149 -16.35 -5.56 8.86
C GLU A 149 -15.27 -5.39 9.94
#